data_AF-A0A2E4J3V4-F1
#
_entry.id   AF-A0A2E4J3V4-F1
#
_cell.length_a   1.000
_cell.length_b   1.000
_cell.length_c   1.000
_cell.angle_alpha   90.00
_cell.angle_beta   90.00
_cell.angle_gamma   90.00
#
_symmetry.space_group_name_H-M   'P 1'
#
loop_
_entity.id
_entity.type
_entity.pdbx_description
1 polymer ?
#
loop_
_entity_poly.entity_id
_entity_poly.type
_entity_poly.pdbx_seq_one_letter_code
_entity_poly.pdbx_strand_id
1 'polypeptide(L)'
;MPFTDEQLAAAIAQYSPRWKFFSGTRYREMPRTFALQLLALAAYAEPDRKVAGVQLASALIEKLHPLLGGLPADDEEGNTREPEAQGGISGWTHAAPAFTFLIAKRIPAVWSQLSDGERHRADLIMQAMAVAGHFTMGDANSYHVLMDGISNHDKSWNINITEGYVDVLIAAGLYFGAAELNAFFKQFDFDTFIAEADHMGLRNIVRCWTHRPFIRDLVMGGGRHSREGGTGPVPEGGISSSGRGVRCECFFQGFGLDESWSIFRTQSTRQFAKACRTEVAALAGESTRLLQRETDAKISPWEGQLGMCVEFETNDWYGIRSCLTYAFEGVMIQLGTAASMRVLGLWPDNAEGRYLEQGMAVGVSDLMFKGREGYRGWAHGKETIEGFEQMTERGADYIFPMWSELFSPVE
;
A
#
# COMPACT_ATOMS: atom_id res chain seq x y z
N MET A 1 -18.65 13.35 7.46
CA MET A 1 -17.61 13.31 6.42
C MET A 1 -18.28 13.05 5.08
N PRO A 2 -17.80 13.61 3.97
CA PRO A 2 -18.69 13.81 2.82
C PRO A 2 -18.70 12.67 1.81
N PHE A 3 -18.29 11.44 2.17
CA PHE A 3 -18.53 10.30 1.29
C PHE A 3 -20.01 10.18 0.94
N THR A 4 -20.33 10.07 -0.34
CA THR A 4 -21.70 10.05 -0.84
C THR A 4 -22.37 8.72 -0.48
N ASP A 5 -23.70 8.71 -0.38
CA ASP A 5 -24.46 7.47 -0.14
C ASP A 5 -24.21 6.42 -1.23
N GLU A 6 -23.96 6.85 -2.47
CA GLU A 6 -23.63 5.96 -3.59
C GLU A 6 -22.26 5.29 -3.41
N GLN A 7 -21.22 6.06 -3.09
CA GLN A 7 -19.87 5.53 -2.80
C GLN A 7 -19.90 4.55 -1.64
N LEU A 8 -20.63 4.89 -0.57
CA LEU A 8 -20.76 4.06 0.62
C LEU A 8 -21.59 2.80 0.35
N ALA A 9 -22.69 2.91 -0.40
CA ALA A 9 -23.49 1.75 -0.81
C ALA A 9 -22.66 0.77 -1.66
N ALA A 10 -21.85 1.29 -2.60
CA ALA A 10 -20.94 0.48 -3.40
C ALA A 10 -19.90 -0.24 -2.53
N ALA A 11 -19.29 0.45 -1.56
CA ALA A 11 -18.32 -0.14 -0.64
C ALA A 11 -18.96 -1.22 0.28
N ILE A 12 -20.17 -0.96 0.78
CA ILE A 12 -20.94 -1.92 1.60
C ILE A 12 -21.25 -3.18 0.78
N ALA A 13 -21.61 -3.03 -0.50
CA ALA A 13 -21.97 -4.14 -1.39
C ALA A 13 -20.79 -5.05 -1.76
N GLN A 14 -19.54 -4.60 -1.60
CA GLN A 14 -18.37 -5.45 -1.87
C GLN A 14 -18.28 -6.63 -0.90
N TYR A 15 -17.69 -7.75 -1.33
CA TYR A 15 -17.30 -8.80 -0.38
C TYR A 15 -16.05 -8.39 0.40
N SER A 16 -15.82 -8.98 1.58
CA SER A 16 -14.53 -8.80 2.26
C SER A 16 -13.39 -9.25 1.33
N PRO A 17 -12.26 -8.52 1.32
CA PRO A 17 -11.14 -8.84 0.44
C PRO A 17 -10.51 -10.19 0.74
N ARG A 18 -9.83 -10.73 -0.28
CA ARG A 18 -9.06 -11.97 -0.20
C ARG A 18 -7.65 -11.76 -0.72
N TRP A 19 -6.73 -12.48 -0.09
CA TRP A 19 -5.36 -12.65 -0.51
C TRP A 19 -5.10 -14.15 -0.62
N LYS A 20 -4.20 -14.51 -1.52
CA LYS A 20 -3.75 -15.89 -1.65
C LYS A 20 -2.27 -15.90 -1.96
N PHE A 21 -1.55 -16.72 -1.22
CA PHE A 21 -0.15 -17.06 -1.49
C PHE A 21 -0.02 -18.56 -1.74
N PHE A 22 0.47 -18.93 -2.93
CA PHE A 22 0.75 -20.31 -3.30
C PHE A 22 2.09 -20.41 -4.00
N SER A 23 3.09 -21.01 -3.34
CA SER A 23 4.40 -21.32 -3.92
C SER A 23 5.05 -20.14 -4.68
N GLY A 24 5.01 -18.93 -4.11
CA GLY A 24 5.57 -17.71 -4.73
C GLY A 24 4.62 -16.98 -5.70
N THR A 25 3.48 -17.58 -6.05
CA THR A 25 2.38 -16.91 -6.77
C THR A 25 1.43 -16.22 -5.80
N ARG A 26 0.93 -15.05 -6.21
CA ARG A 26 0.11 -14.17 -5.38
C ARG A 26 -1.17 -13.79 -6.11
N TYR A 27 -2.26 -13.68 -5.37
CA TYR A 27 -3.52 -13.12 -5.82
C TYR A 27 -4.08 -12.17 -4.75
N ARG A 28 -4.58 -11.02 -5.17
CA ARG A 28 -5.00 -9.92 -4.29
C ARG A 28 -6.20 -9.20 -4.88
N GLU A 29 -7.27 -9.04 -4.11
CA GLU A 29 -8.49 -8.33 -4.55
C GLU A 29 -8.39 -6.84 -4.23
N MET A 30 -7.66 -6.10 -5.09
CA MET A 30 -7.38 -4.66 -4.91
C MET A 30 -8.66 -3.81 -4.65
N PRO A 31 -9.70 -3.82 -5.51
CA PRO A 31 -10.87 -2.97 -5.28
C PRO A 31 -11.57 -3.21 -3.94
N ARG A 32 -11.72 -4.48 -3.54
CA ARG A 32 -12.35 -4.85 -2.25
C ARG A 32 -11.53 -4.38 -1.06
N THR A 33 -10.22 -4.34 -1.21
CA THR A 33 -9.30 -3.87 -0.18
C THR A 33 -9.48 -2.37 0.07
N PHE A 34 -9.58 -1.57 -0.99
CA PHE A 34 -9.80 -0.13 -0.87
C PHE A 34 -11.24 0.22 -0.46
N ALA A 35 -12.23 -0.56 -0.88
CA ALA A 35 -13.60 -0.44 -0.40
C ALA A 35 -13.69 -0.64 1.13
N LEU A 36 -12.96 -1.62 1.68
CA LEU A 36 -12.87 -1.85 3.11
C LEU A 36 -12.29 -0.64 3.86
N GLN A 37 -11.20 -0.04 3.35
CA GLN A 37 -10.61 1.15 3.96
C GLN A 37 -11.54 2.37 3.87
N LEU A 38 -12.23 2.58 2.74
CA LEU A 38 -13.18 3.69 2.59
C LEU A 38 -14.31 3.56 3.61
N LEU A 39 -14.85 2.35 3.77
CA LEU A 39 -15.88 2.06 4.77
C LEU A 39 -15.37 2.32 6.20
N ALA A 40 -14.12 1.95 6.51
CA ALA A 40 -13.53 2.23 7.81
C ALA A 40 -13.39 3.73 8.09
N LEU A 41 -12.93 4.52 7.12
CA LEU A 41 -12.85 5.98 7.21
C LEU A 41 -14.24 6.58 7.47
N ALA A 42 -15.25 6.14 6.72
CA ALA A 42 -16.61 6.62 6.87
C ALA A 42 -17.22 6.25 8.24
N ALA A 43 -17.04 5.00 8.68
CA ALA A 43 -17.52 4.52 9.98
C ALA A 43 -16.82 5.21 11.17
N TYR A 44 -15.57 5.65 11.00
CA TYR A 44 -14.88 6.42 12.03
C TYR A 44 -15.52 7.79 12.25
N ALA A 45 -15.88 8.47 11.17
CA ALA A 45 -16.51 9.78 11.27
C ALA A 45 -17.97 9.73 11.68
N GLU A 46 -18.73 8.74 11.18
CA GLU A 46 -20.18 8.68 11.34
C GLU A 46 -20.65 7.23 11.60
N PRO A 47 -20.27 6.62 12.74
CA PRO A 47 -20.53 5.20 12.99
C PRO A 47 -22.00 4.80 12.90
N ASP A 48 -22.90 5.72 13.31
CA ASP A 48 -24.35 5.50 13.35
C ASP A 48 -25.07 5.87 12.03
N ARG A 49 -24.37 6.45 11.05
CA ARG A 49 -24.98 6.83 9.76
C ARG A 49 -25.49 5.57 9.07
N LYS A 50 -26.70 5.65 8.52
CA LYS A 50 -27.32 4.55 7.78
C LYS A 50 -27.20 4.80 6.28
N VAL A 51 -26.66 3.82 5.56
CA VAL A 51 -26.59 3.80 4.10
C VAL A 51 -27.13 2.45 3.63
N ALA A 52 -28.00 2.47 2.62
CA ALA A 52 -28.69 1.26 2.14
C ALA A 52 -29.37 0.43 3.26
N GLY A 53 -29.83 1.10 4.32
CA GLY A 53 -30.49 0.48 5.48
C GLY A 53 -29.54 -0.10 6.55
N VAL A 54 -28.22 -0.06 6.35
CA VAL A 54 -27.21 -0.61 7.27
C VAL A 54 -26.44 0.53 7.94
N GLN A 55 -26.15 0.42 9.25
CA GLN A 55 -25.26 1.37 9.95
C GLN A 55 -23.81 1.14 9.53
N LEU A 56 -23.04 2.21 9.32
CA LEU A 56 -21.65 2.09 8.85
C LEU A 56 -20.76 1.26 9.79
N ALA A 57 -20.91 1.41 11.11
CA ALA A 57 -20.20 0.58 12.08
C ALA A 57 -20.55 -0.91 11.93
N SER A 58 -21.84 -1.24 11.79
CA SER A 58 -22.29 -2.62 11.57
C SER A 58 -21.76 -3.20 10.26
N ALA A 59 -21.78 -2.43 9.16
CA ALA A 59 -21.22 -2.87 7.89
C ALA A 59 -19.72 -3.15 7.98
N LEU A 60 -18.97 -2.33 8.74
CA LEU A 60 -17.54 -2.58 8.97
C LEU A 60 -17.31 -3.86 9.79
N ILE A 61 -18.07 -4.06 10.86
CA ILE A 61 -18.02 -5.29 11.68
C ILE A 61 -18.25 -6.53 10.81
N GLU A 62 -19.30 -6.52 9.98
CA GLU A 62 -19.61 -7.61 9.05
C GLU A 62 -18.47 -7.92 8.08
N LYS A 63 -17.70 -6.91 7.67
CA LYS A 63 -16.53 -7.11 6.80
C LYS A 63 -15.32 -7.66 7.56
N LEU A 64 -15.15 -7.29 8.83
CA LEU A 64 -14.05 -7.73 9.69
C LEU A 64 -14.22 -9.17 10.18
N HIS A 65 -15.44 -9.62 10.47
CA HIS A 65 -15.69 -10.99 10.96
C HIS A 65 -15.09 -12.07 10.04
N PRO A 66 -15.33 -12.08 8.71
CA PRO A 66 -14.69 -13.07 7.84
C PRO A 66 -13.17 -12.95 7.72
N LEU A 67 -12.62 -11.74 7.95
CA LEU A 67 -11.19 -11.47 7.89
C LEU A 67 -10.47 -11.94 9.17
N LEU A 68 -11.16 -11.89 10.31
CA LEU A 68 -10.60 -12.15 11.64
C LEU A 68 -11.10 -13.46 12.30
N GLY A 69 -12.20 -14.03 11.82
CA GLY A 69 -12.99 -15.07 12.52
C GLY A 69 -12.60 -16.53 12.27
N GLY A 70 -11.46 -16.82 11.65
CA GLY A 70 -10.82 -18.15 11.56
C GLY A 70 -11.71 -19.40 11.41
N LEU A 71 -12.04 -19.78 10.17
CA LEU A 71 -12.42 -21.12 9.64
C LEU A 71 -13.61 -21.90 10.25
N PRO A 72 -14.37 -22.70 9.45
CA PRO A 72 -13.97 -23.40 8.21
C PRO A 72 -14.83 -23.04 6.98
N ALA A 73 -14.44 -23.23 5.72
CA ALA A 73 -13.24 -23.74 5.06
C ALA A 73 -12.66 -22.58 4.23
N ASP A 74 -11.34 -22.38 4.21
CA ASP A 74 -10.53 -22.85 3.10
C ASP A 74 -11.34 -22.82 1.81
N ASP A 75 -11.00 -21.90 0.90
CA ASP A 75 -11.28 -22.22 -0.50
C ASP A 75 -10.69 -23.61 -0.82
N GLU A 76 -11.05 -24.23 -1.95
CA GLU A 76 -10.62 -25.61 -2.29
C GLU A 76 -9.08 -25.82 -2.21
N GLU A 77 -8.30 -24.74 -2.15
CA GLU A 77 -6.85 -24.69 -2.11
C GLU A 77 -6.27 -24.39 -0.72
N GLY A 78 -7.11 -24.30 0.32
CA GLY A 78 -6.70 -24.16 1.70
C GLY A 78 -6.25 -22.75 2.10
N ASN A 79 -6.68 -21.69 1.39
CA ASN A 79 -6.28 -20.31 1.71
C ASN A 79 -7.23 -19.64 2.71
N THR A 80 -6.65 -18.69 3.43
CA THR A 80 -7.32 -17.81 4.40
C THR A 80 -7.38 -16.38 3.86
N ARG A 81 -8.04 -15.47 4.60
CA ARG A 81 -8.34 -14.11 4.11
C ARG A 81 -7.32 -13.05 4.54
N GLU A 82 -6.31 -13.36 5.34
CA GLU A 82 -5.31 -12.35 5.72
C GLU A 82 -4.29 -12.07 4.59
N PRO A 83 -3.71 -10.86 4.54
CA PRO A 83 -2.56 -10.56 3.69
C PRO A 83 -1.36 -11.46 4.03
N GLU A 84 -0.54 -11.81 3.03
CA GLU A 84 0.63 -12.68 3.21
C GLU A 84 1.81 -12.03 3.93
N ALA A 85 1.72 -10.74 4.28
CA ALA A 85 2.78 -9.96 4.93
C ALA A 85 4.18 -10.14 4.27
N GLN A 86 4.26 -10.05 2.95
CA GLN A 86 5.50 -10.35 2.23
C GLN A 86 6.56 -9.22 2.24
N GLY A 87 6.17 -7.96 2.45
CA GLY A 87 7.03 -6.79 2.27
C GLY A 87 6.95 -6.17 0.85
N GLY A 88 7.65 -5.06 0.65
CA GLY A 88 7.85 -4.37 -0.64
C GLY A 88 6.59 -4.16 -1.47
N ILE A 89 6.54 -4.72 -2.69
CA ILE A 89 5.43 -4.54 -3.65
C ILE A 89 4.05 -4.96 -3.11
N SER A 90 4.00 -5.71 -2.01
CA SER A 90 2.71 -6.09 -1.38
C SER A 90 2.01 -4.91 -0.71
N GLY A 91 2.72 -3.80 -0.54
CA GLY A 91 2.20 -2.54 -0.04
C GLY A 91 0.98 -2.05 -0.82
N TRP A 92 0.83 -2.43 -2.10
CA TRP A 92 -0.35 -2.13 -2.92
C TRP A 92 -1.68 -2.48 -2.26
N THR A 93 -1.71 -3.53 -1.43
CA THR A 93 -2.95 -3.99 -0.79
C THR A 93 -2.81 -4.23 0.71
N HIS A 94 -1.63 -4.04 1.29
CA HIS A 94 -1.41 -4.34 2.72
C HIS A 94 -1.56 -3.08 3.59
N ALA A 95 -1.31 -1.89 3.04
CA ALA A 95 -1.51 -0.63 3.78
C ALA A 95 -2.99 -0.41 4.13
N ALA A 96 -3.90 -0.63 3.17
CA ALA A 96 -5.33 -0.44 3.35
C ALA A 96 -5.96 -1.28 4.50
N PRO A 97 -5.74 -2.60 4.62
CA PRO A 97 -6.21 -3.36 5.78
C PRO A 97 -5.46 -2.98 7.07
N ALA A 98 -4.18 -2.59 7.01
CA ALA A 98 -3.46 -2.10 8.19
C ALA A 98 -4.11 -0.83 8.78
N PHE A 99 -4.43 0.15 7.92
CA PHE A 99 -5.18 1.34 8.34
C PHE A 99 -6.60 1.02 8.75
N THR A 100 -7.28 0.07 8.09
CA THR A 100 -8.61 -0.41 8.49
C THR A 100 -8.58 -0.93 9.93
N PHE A 101 -7.60 -1.76 10.31
CA PHE A 101 -7.48 -2.29 11.67
C PHE A 101 -7.18 -1.20 12.69
N LEU A 102 -6.26 -0.28 12.36
CA LEU A 102 -5.99 0.91 13.19
C LEU A 102 -7.26 1.72 13.43
N ILE A 103 -8.00 2.04 12.38
CA ILE A 103 -9.22 2.85 12.46
C ILE A 103 -10.29 2.09 13.25
N ALA A 104 -10.53 0.81 12.95
CA ALA A 104 -11.50 -0.03 13.65
C ALA A 104 -11.21 -0.09 15.16
N LYS A 105 -9.94 -0.22 15.56
CA LYS A 105 -9.50 -0.19 16.97
C LYS A 105 -9.81 1.12 17.68
N ARG A 106 -9.97 2.23 16.93
CA ARG A 106 -10.34 3.55 17.45
C ARG A 106 -11.85 3.82 17.45
N ILE A 107 -12.68 2.88 16.96
CA ILE A 107 -14.14 2.99 16.97
C ILE A 107 -14.69 2.04 18.04
N PRO A 108 -15.08 2.51 19.25
CA PRO A 108 -15.58 1.63 20.31
C PRO A 108 -16.77 0.76 19.89
N ALA A 109 -17.68 1.31 19.07
CA ALA A 109 -18.84 0.60 18.53
C ALA A 109 -18.47 -0.59 17.63
N VAL A 110 -17.26 -0.61 17.05
CA VAL A 110 -16.74 -1.68 16.20
C VAL A 110 -15.85 -2.61 17.01
N TRP A 111 -14.81 -2.08 17.67
CA TRP A 111 -13.79 -2.90 18.33
C TRP A 111 -14.34 -3.74 19.49
N SER A 112 -15.35 -3.25 20.20
CA SER A 112 -16.00 -3.98 21.29
C SER A 112 -16.87 -5.15 20.83
N GLN A 113 -17.24 -5.18 19.55
CA GLN A 113 -18.05 -6.26 18.96
C GLN A 113 -17.20 -7.43 18.44
N LEU A 114 -15.87 -7.24 18.35
CA LEU A 114 -14.94 -8.32 18.04
C LEU A 114 -14.72 -9.19 19.29
N SER A 115 -14.49 -10.48 19.09
CA SER A 115 -14.03 -11.39 20.14
C SER A 115 -12.56 -11.16 20.49
N ASP A 116 -12.11 -11.70 21.63
CA ASP A 116 -10.68 -11.69 21.99
C ASP A 116 -9.81 -12.38 20.92
N GLY A 117 -10.30 -13.49 20.36
CA GLY A 117 -9.61 -14.21 19.28
C GLY A 117 -9.48 -13.38 18.00
N GLU A 118 -10.52 -12.62 17.63
CA GLU A 118 -10.46 -11.73 16.46
C GLU A 118 -9.51 -10.55 16.66
N ARG A 119 -9.51 -9.95 17.86
CA ARG A 119 -8.55 -8.89 18.20
C ARG A 119 -7.12 -9.40 18.19
N HIS A 120 -6.88 -10.56 18.79
CA HIS A 120 -5.57 -11.21 18.77
C HIS A 120 -5.11 -11.55 17.34
N ARG A 121 -6.02 -12.03 16.49
CA ARG A 121 -5.71 -12.26 15.08
C ARG A 121 -5.37 -10.96 14.33
N ALA A 122 -6.07 -9.86 14.61
CA ALA A 122 -5.73 -8.55 14.06
C ALA A 122 -4.33 -8.09 14.52
N ASP A 123 -4.00 -8.29 15.79
CA ASP A 123 -2.67 -7.99 16.34
C ASP A 123 -1.58 -8.80 15.63
N LEU A 124 -1.76 -10.11 15.44
CA LEU A 124 -0.81 -10.97 14.72
C LEU A 124 -0.64 -10.55 13.26
N ILE A 125 -1.72 -10.20 12.56
CA ILE A 125 -1.63 -9.72 11.16
C ILE A 125 -0.85 -8.40 11.11
N MET A 126 -1.14 -7.45 12.01
CA MET A 126 -0.42 -6.19 12.10
C MET A 126 1.06 -6.38 12.43
N GLN A 127 1.39 -7.26 13.39
CA GLN A 127 2.76 -7.64 13.73
C GLN A 127 3.51 -8.26 12.54
N ALA A 128 2.86 -9.17 11.80
CA ALA A 128 3.44 -9.75 10.60
C ALA A 128 3.79 -8.67 9.57
N MET A 129 2.83 -7.82 9.24
CA MET A 129 3.04 -6.74 8.27
C MET A 129 4.14 -5.77 8.74
N ALA A 130 4.23 -5.48 10.04
CA ALA A 130 5.27 -4.64 10.61
C ALA A 130 6.68 -5.26 10.52
N VAL A 131 6.83 -6.56 10.81
CA VAL A 131 8.10 -7.29 10.65
C VAL A 131 8.54 -7.29 9.19
N ALA A 132 7.62 -7.55 8.26
CA ALA A 132 7.93 -7.52 6.84
C ALA A 132 8.30 -6.11 6.36
N GLY A 133 7.66 -5.07 6.90
CA GLY A 133 8.04 -3.67 6.69
C GLY A 133 9.44 -3.36 7.20
N HIS A 134 9.78 -3.75 8.42
CA HIS A 134 11.11 -3.52 9.00
C HIS A 134 12.20 -4.28 8.23
N PHE A 135 11.92 -5.54 7.85
CA PHE A 135 12.84 -6.35 7.05
C PHE A 135 13.13 -5.72 5.68
N THR A 136 12.12 -5.18 5.01
CA THR A 136 12.24 -4.71 3.62
C THR A 136 12.57 -3.22 3.48
N MET A 137 12.17 -2.40 4.45
CA MET A 137 12.24 -0.94 4.39
C MET A 137 13.07 -0.31 5.52
N GLY A 138 13.33 -1.03 6.61
CA GLY A 138 14.08 -0.51 7.75
C GLY A 138 15.52 -0.13 7.37
N ASP A 139 16.04 0.94 7.97
CA ASP A 139 17.38 1.47 7.66
C ASP A 139 18.49 0.46 7.89
N ALA A 140 18.31 -0.42 8.87
CA ALA A 140 19.26 -1.48 9.23
C ALA A 140 19.36 -2.61 8.18
N ASN A 141 18.48 -2.62 7.18
CA ASN A 141 18.36 -3.68 6.18
C ASN A 141 18.47 -3.11 4.76
N SER A 142 19.18 -3.82 3.88
CA SER A 142 19.25 -3.53 2.43
C SER A 142 19.10 -4.82 1.61
N TYR A 143 18.24 -5.73 2.06
CA TYR A 143 18.00 -7.00 1.39
C TYR A 143 17.31 -6.81 0.04
N HIS A 144 17.82 -7.52 -0.98
CA HIS A 144 17.21 -7.52 -2.32
C HIS A 144 16.21 -8.65 -2.52
N VAL A 145 15.54 -9.05 -1.44
CA VAL A 145 14.61 -10.16 -1.39
C VAL A 145 13.46 -9.84 -0.44
N LEU A 146 12.25 -10.32 -0.74
CA LEU A 146 11.09 -10.22 0.14
C LEU A 146 11.00 -11.42 1.09
N MET A 147 9.99 -11.43 1.98
CA MET A 147 9.78 -12.49 2.98
C MET A 147 9.50 -13.88 2.37
N ASP A 148 9.15 -13.95 1.08
CA ASP A 148 9.01 -15.24 0.38
C ASP A 148 10.36 -15.86 -0.01
N GLY A 149 11.47 -15.13 0.11
CA GLY A 149 12.80 -15.58 -0.29
C GLY A 149 13.01 -15.75 -1.79
N ILE A 150 12.11 -15.25 -2.65
CA ILE A 150 12.21 -15.39 -4.11
C ILE A 150 11.98 -14.07 -4.83
N SER A 151 11.04 -13.26 -4.36
CA SER A 151 10.69 -12.02 -5.04
C SER A 151 11.83 -11.02 -4.93
N ASN A 152 12.20 -10.43 -6.07
CA ASN A 152 13.18 -9.36 -6.08
C ASN A 152 12.61 -8.13 -5.37
N HIS A 153 13.50 -7.42 -4.67
CA HIS A 153 13.20 -6.17 -4.01
C HIS A 153 14.44 -5.29 -4.03
N ASP A 154 14.22 -3.99 -3.86
CA ASP A 154 15.22 -3.03 -3.44
C ASP A 154 14.46 -1.81 -2.91
N LYS A 155 14.84 -1.31 -1.75
CA LYS A 155 14.20 -0.14 -1.14
C LYS A 155 14.43 1.17 -1.91
N SER A 156 15.36 1.17 -2.86
CA SER A 156 15.63 2.29 -3.79
C SER A 156 14.82 2.23 -5.08
N TRP A 157 14.12 1.13 -5.35
CA TRP A 157 13.26 1.03 -6.52
C TRP A 157 12.14 2.06 -6.53
N ASN A 158 11.49 2.15 -7.68
CA ASN A 158 10.36 3.02 -7.91
C ASN A 158 9.34 2.94 -6.79
N ILE A 159 8.75 4.09 -6.54
CA ILE A 159 7.90 4.38 -5.41
C ILE A 159 6.70 3.46 -5.34
N ASN A 160 6.08 3.18 -6.48
CA ASN A 160 4.96 2.27 -6.57
C ASN A 160 5.31 0.90 -5.96
N ILE A 161 6.58 0.48 -5.94
CA ILE A 161 7.01 -0.80 -5.36
C ILE A 161 7.30 -0.70 -3.85
N THR A 162 7.79 0.44 -3.37
CA THR A 162 8.40 0.54 -2.04
C THR A 162 7.53 1.23 -1.00
N GLU A 163 6.66 2.17 -1.41
CA GLU A 163 5.97 3.05 -0.46
C GLU A 163 4.91 2.34 0.38
N GLY A 164 4.20 1.35 -0.17
CA GLY A 164 3.06 0.78 0.55
C GLY A 164 3.45 0.00 1.81
N TYR A 165 4.71 -0.45 1.96
CA TYR A 165 5.16 -1.00 3.24
C TYR A 165 5.70 0.03 4.22
N VAL A 166 6.08 1.21 3.73
CA VAL A 166 6.35 2.34 4.62
C VAL A 166 5.05 2.82 5.26
N ASP A 167 3.96 2.81 4.49
CA ASP A 167 2.62 3.12 4.98
C ASP A 167 2.09 2.08 5.99
N VAL A 168 2.43 0.80 5.80
CA VAL A 168 2.21 -0.25 6.80
C VAL A 168 2.96 0.04 8.10
N LEU A 169 4.22 0.49 8.03
CA LEU A 169 4.99 0.84 9.24
C LEU A 169 4.36 2.03 9.98
N ILE A 170 3.83 3.02 9.26
CA ILE A 170 3.05 4.11 9.85
C ILE A 170 1.82 3.55 10.57
N ALA A 171 1.01 2.74 9.88
CA ALA A 171 -0.21 2.17 10.47
C ALA A 171 0.10 1.32 11.71
N ALA A 172 1.14 0.48 11.66
CA ALA A 172 1.57 -0.37 12.78
C ALA A 172 2.10 0.44 13.97
N GLY A 173 2.91 1.48 13.70
CA GLY A 173 3.40 2.40 14.72
C GLY A 173 2.28 3.11 15.46
N LEU A 174 1.21 3.49 14.75
CA LEU A 174 0.00 4.11 15.34
C LEU A 174 -0.93 3.10 16.05
N TYR A 175 -0.90 1.84 15.62
CA TYR A 175 -1.75 0.76 16.14
C TYR A 175 -1.29 0.24 17.50
N PHE A 176 0.03 0.00 17.64
CA PHE A 176 0.66 -0.47 18.88
C PHE A 176 1.27 0.66 19.70
N GLY A 177 1.71 1.74 19.05
CA GLY A 177 2.63 2.71 19.63
C GLY A 177 4.09 2.32 19.34
N ALA A 178 4.91 3.33 19.03
CA ALA A 178 6.31 3.13 18.61
C ALA A 178 7.16 2.36 19.63
N ALA A 179 6.99 2.64 20.93
CA ALA A 179 7.76 1.98 21.99
C ALA A 179 7.39 0.49 22.11
N GLU A 180 6.10 0.15 22.08
CA GLU A 180 5.62 -1.22 22.15
C GLU A 180 6.05 -2.03 20.92
N LEU A 181 5.91 -1.45 19.72
CA LEU A 181 6.30 -2.11 18.49
C LEU A 181 7.82 -2.34 18.41
N ASN A 182 8.64 -1.37 18.84
CA ASN A 182 10.09 -1.57 18.93
C ASN A 182 10.49 -2.60 20.01
N ALA A 183 9.75 -2.68 21.13
CA ALA A 183 9.98 -3.72 22.13
C ALA A 183 9.67 -5.11 21.57
N PHE A 184 8.55 -5.24 20.84
CA PHE A 184 8.22 -6.45 20.10
C PHE A 184 9.32 -6.85 19.12
N PHE A 185 9.82 -5.93 18.29
CA PHE A 185 10.90 -6.21 17.35
C PHE A 185 12.17 -6.73 18.03
N LYS A 186 12.62 -6.08 19.11
CA LYS A 186 13.82 -6.51 19.87
C LYS A 186 13.69 -7.93 20.44
N GLN A 187 12.47 -8.38 20.73
CA GLN A 187 12.18 -9.70 21.30
C GLN A 187 11.64 -10.70 20.27
N PHE A 188 11.45 -10.29 19.01
CA PHE A 188 10.78 -11.07 17.99
C PHE A 188 11.44 -12.44 17.81
N ASP A 189 10.65 -13.50 17.87
CA ASP A 189 11.11 -14.86 17.59
C ASP A 189 10.30 -15.49 16.47
N PHE A 190 11.00 -15.86 15.39
CA PHE A 190 10.36 -16.29 14.15
C PHE A 190 9.57 -17.58 14.34
N ASP A 191 10.15 -18.58 15.02
CA ASP A 191 9.51 -19.88 15.18
C ASP A 191 8.28 -19.80 16.08
N THR A 192 8.39 -19.05 17.19
CA THR A 192 7.27 -18.78 18.09
C THR A 192 6.14 -18.04 17.37
N PHE A 193 6.47 -17.02 16.58
CA PHE A 193 5.48 -16.26 15.82
C PHE A 193 4.77 -17.12 14.77
N ILE A 194 5.52 -17.93 14.01
CA ILE A 194 4.94 -18.80 12.98
C ILE A 194 4.06 -19.89 13.61
N ALA A 195 4.44 -20.46 14.74
CA ALA A 195 3.61 -21.43 15.45
C ALA A 195 2.28 -20.81 15.90
N GLU A 196 2.30 -19.58 16.43
CA GLU A 196 1.10 -18.86 16.83
C GLU A 196 0.23 -18.48 15.62
N ALA A 197 0.86 -18.01 14.53
CA ALA A 197 0.17 -17.70 13.30
C ALA A 197 -0.52 -18.95 12.71
N ASP A 198 0.14 -20.11 12.74
CA ASP A 198 -0.44 -21.38 12.29
C ASP A 198 -1.60 -21.84 13.19
N HIS A 199 -1.44 -21.73 14.52
CA HIS A 199 -2.50 -22.03 15.48
C HIS A 199 -3.76 -21.18 15.24
N MET A 200 -3.55 -19.90 14.93
CA MET A 200 -4.62 -18.97 14.57
C MET A 200 -5.08 -19.12 13.13
N GLY A 201 -4.51 -20.04 12.34
CA GLY A 201 -4.92 -20.29 10.95
C GLY A 201 -4.62 -19.13 10.00
N LEU A 202 -3.50 -18.41 10.19
CA LEU A 202 -2.99 -17.36 9.31
C LEU A 202 -2.09 -17.95 8.20
N ARG A 203 -2.70 -18.78 7.33
CA ARG A 203 -1.97 -19.62 6.38
C ARG A 203 -1.22 -18.87 5.29
N ASN A 204 -1.69 -17.71 4.84
CA ASN A 204 -0.98 -16.92 3.83
C ASN A 204 0.36 -16.41 4.40
N ILE A 205 0.35 -15.94 5.65
CA ILE A 205 1.56 -15.49 6.34
C ILE A 205 2.52 -16.66 6.54
N VAL A 206 2.03 -17.78 7.11
CA VAL A 206 2.85 -18.99 7.35
C VAL A 206 3.49 -19.46 6.04
N ARG A 207 2.69 -19.68 4.98
CA ARG A 207 3.19 -20.16 3.68
C ARG A 207 4.20 -19.22 3.05
N CYS A 208 4.00 -17.90 3.17
CA CYS A 208 4.93 -16.92 2.64
C CYS A 208 6.28 -16.97 3.37
N TRP A 209 6.25 -16.85 4.69
CA TRP A 209 7.44 -16.69 5.51
C TRP A 209 8.27 -17.97 5.62
N THR A 210 7.62 -19.13 5.53
CA THR A 210 8.31 -20.43 5.54
C THR A 210 8.63 -20.95 4.13
N HIS A 211 8.39 -20.16 3.07
CA HIS A 211 8.62 -20.61 1.69
C HIS A 211 10.10 -20.95 1.42
N ARG A 212 11.01 -20.20 2.05
CA ARG A 212 12.45 -20.39 1.96
C ARG A 212 13.07 -20.41 3.36
N PRO A 213 13.70 -21.54 3.78
CA PRO A 213 14.20 -21.68 5.15
C PRO A 213 15.19 -20.60 5.60
N PHE A 214 16.00 -20.06 4.69
CA PHE A 214 16.99 -19.03 5.02
C PHE A 214 16.38 -17.70 5.49
N ILE A 215 15.10 -17.44 5.20
CA ILE A 215 14.41 -16.21 5.61
C ILE A 215 14.36 -16.09 7.13
N ARG A 216 14.12 -17.21 7.83
CA ARG A 216 14.14 -17.27 9.29
C ARG A 216 15.39 -16.62 9.87
N ASP A 217 16.56 -17.01 9.37
CA ASP A 217 17.84 -16.56 9.91
C ASP A 217 18.14 -15.11 9.53
N LEU A 218 17.82 -14.69 8.30
CA LEU A 218 17.96 -13.29 7.87
C LEU A 218 17.07 -12.34 8.68
N VAL A 219 15.83 -12.75 8.95
CA VAL A 219 14.88 -11.94 9.71
C VAL A 219 15.34 -11.80 11.16
N MET A 220 15.78 -12.88 11.82
CA MET A 220 16.16 -12.79 13.23
C MET A 220 17.56 -12.21 13.47
N GLY A 221 18.56 -12.67 12.71
CA GLY A 221 19.97 -12.38 12.98
C GLY A 221 20.64 -11.49 11.92
N GLY A 222 19.95 -11.21 10.82
CA GLY A 222 20.54 -10.51 9.69
C GLY A 222 21.58 -11.35 8.96
N GLY A 223 22.62 -10.68 8.44
CA GLY A 223 23.70 -11.30 7.68
C GLY A 223 23.64 -10.98 6.19
N ARG A 224 24.47 -11.68 5.41
CA ARG A 224 24.56 -11.51 3.95
C ARG A 224 23.60 -12.44 3.24
N HIS A 225 23.00 -11.94 2.16
CA HIS A 225 22.23 -12.73 1.22
C HIS A 225 22.72 -12.41 -0.19
N SER A 226 23.11 -13.45 -0.92
CA SER A 226 23.53 -13.33 -2.31
C SER A 226 22.58 -14.11 -3.20
N ARG A 227 22.24 -13.49 -4.33
CA ARG A 227 21.44 -14.10 -5.38
C ARG A 227 22.30 -14.22 -6.63
N GLU A 228 22.28 -15.40 -7.24
CA GLU A 228 22.94 -15.63 -8.52
C GLU A 228 22.36 -14.73 -9.62
N GLY A 229 23.20 -14.37 -10.59
CA GLY A 229 22.81 -13.53 -11.72
C GLY A 229 21.77 -14.19 -12.63
N GLY A 230 21.07 -13.39 -13.42
CA GLY A 230 20.07 -13.89 -14.37
C GLY A 230 19.66 -12.83 -15.39
N THR A 231 18.58 -13.09 -16.13
CA THR A 231 17.97 -12.10 -17.02
C THR A 231 16.96 -11.25 -16.24
N GLY A 232 17.04 -9.91 -16.40
CA GLY A 232 16.14 -8.96 -15.71
C GLY A 232 16.87 -8.03 -14.73
N PRO A 233 16.25 -7.61 -13.62
CA PRO A 233 16.79 -6.58 -12.72
C PRO A 233 17.95 -7.08 -11.82
N VAL A 234 18.36 -8.34 -11.97
CA VAL A 234 19.52 -8.91 -11.29
C VAL A 234 20.68 -8.91 -12.28
N PRO A 235 21.76 -8.13 -12.05
CA PRO A 235 22.94 -8.13 -12.93
C PRO A 235 23.53 -9.53 -13.11
N GLU A 236 24.24 -9.75 -14.22
CA GLU A 236 24.88 -11.03 -14.54
C GLU A 236 25.85 -11.53 -13.45
N GLY A 237 26.49 -10.60 -12.73
CA GLY A 237 27.34 -10.90 -11.57
C GLY A 237 26.58 -11.25 -10.27
N GLY A 238 25.25 -11.32 -10.31
CA GLY A 238 24.40 -11.47 -9.13
C GLY A 238 24.22 -10.18 -8.34
N ILE A 239 23.45 -10.28 -7.26
CA ILE A 239 23.29 -9.20 -6.28
C ILE A 239 23.69 -9.73 -4.91
N SER A 240 24.50 -8.97 -4.19
CA SER A 240 24.82 -9.21 -2.79
C SER A 240 24.19 -8.12 -1.93
N SER A 241 23.51 -8.56 -0.88
CA SER A 241 22.71 -7.72 0.01
C SER A 241 22.98 -8.09 1.45
N SER A 242 22.68 -7.19 2.40
CA SER A 242 22.91 -7.46 3.81
C SER A 242 21.98 -6.65 4.71
N GLY A 243 21.90 -7.06 5.96
CA GLY A 243 21.13 -6.35 6.98
C GLY A 243 21.40 -6.89 8.37
N ARG A 244 20.74 -6.30 9.35
CA ARG A 244 20.80 -6.71 10.76
C ARG A 244 19.61 -7.57 11.19
N GLY A 245 18.65 -7.81 10.28
CA GLY A 245 17.36 -8.41 10.63
C GLY A 245 16.46 -7.42 11.34
N VAL A 246 15.44 -7.92 12.03
CA VAL A 246 14.39 -7.10 12.69
C VAL A 246 14.56 -6.97 14.19
N ARG A 247 15.52 -7.67 14.83
CA ARG A 247 15.78 -7.62 16.28
C ARG A 247 16.50 -6.33 16.72
N CYS A 248 16.01 -5.19 16.27
CA CYS A 248 16.51 -3.86 16.55
C CYS A 248 15.40 -2.83 16.39
N GLU A 249 15.68 -1.58 16.77
CA GLU A 249 14.74 -0.49 16.52
C GLU A 249 14.54 -0.26 15.03
N CYS A 250 13.29 0.00 14.65
CA CYS A 250 12.90 0.29 13.28
C CYS A 250 12.98 1.80 13.05
N PHE A 251 13.81 2.17 12.07
CA PHE A 251 13.89 3.53 11.53
C PHE A 251 13.65 3.46 10.03
N PHE A 252 13.05 4.51 9.47
CA PHE A 252 12.93 4.71 8.03
C PHE A 252 13.52 6.07 7.66
N GLN A 253 14.61 6.05 6.89
CA GLN A 253 15.37 7.24 6.49
C GLN A 253 15.71 8.17 7.67
N GLY A 254 16.08 7.57 8.80
CA GLY A 254 16.43 8.26 10.04
C GLY A 254 15.25 8.62 10.93
N PHE A 255 14.01 8.44 10.49
CA PHE A 255 12.81 8.73 11.27
C PHE A 255 12.35 7.53 12.09
N GLY A 256 12.04 7.75 13.36
CA GLY A 256 11.44 6.77 14.25
C GLY A 256 9.97 6.50 13.93
N LEU A 257 9.43 5.38 14.43
CA LEU A 257 8.01 5.02 14.23
C LEU A 257 7.01 6.00 14.85
N ASP A 258 7.45 6.86 15.77
CA ASP A 258 6.68 7.96 16.36
C ASP A 258 6.65 9.22 15.49
N GLU A 259 7.46 9.28 14.44
CA GLU A 259 7.53 10.40 13.49
C GLU A 259 6.71 10.11 12.23
N SER A 260 5.47 9.61 12.39
CA SER A 260 4.62 9.13 11.30
C SER A 260 4.42 10.17 10.18
N TRP A 261 4.31 11.46 10.52
CA TRP A 261 4.26 12.54 9.54
C TRP A 261 5.54 12.69 8.73
N SER A 262 6.70 12.65 9.37
CA SER A 262 7.99 12.75 8.70
C SER A 262 8.23 11.58 7.75
N ILE A 263 7.86 10.36 8.17
CA ILE A 263 7.90 9.16 7.34
C ILE A 263 7.00 9.32 6.11
N PHE A 264 5.74 9.69 6.30
CA PHE A 264 4.78 9.86 5.20
C PHE A 264 5.24 10.94 4.23
N ARG A 265 5.52 12.15 4.74
CA ARG A 265 5.97 13.30 3.94
C ARG A 265 7.17 12.96 3.07
N THR A 266 8.13 12.20 3.60
CA THR A 266 9.34 11.80 2.87
C THR A 266 9.00 11.00 1.63
N GLN A 267 8.06 10.06 1.72
CA GLN A 267 7.63 9.24 0.59
C GLN A 267 6.76 10.03 -0.38
N SER A 268 5.71 10.68 0.12
CA SER A 268 4.81 11.49 -0.73
C SER A 268 5.58 12.56 -1.52
N THR A 269 6.58 13.21 -0.91
CA THR A 269 7.41 14.21 -1.60
C THR A 269 8.18 13.59 -2.77
N ARG A 270 8.61 12.33 -2.68
CA ARG A 270 9.27 11.63 -3.80
C ARG A 270 8.28 11.29 -4.92
N GLN A 271 7.04 10.92 -4.58
CA GLN A 271 6.01 10.56 -5.57
C GLN A 271 5.59 11.76 -6.40
N PHE A 272 5.41 12.90 -5.72
CA PHE A 272 4.94 14.16 -6.30
C PHE A 272 6.09 15.16 -6.52
N ALA A 273 7.28 14.67 -6.87
CA ALA A 273 8.51 15.46 -6.91
C ALA A 273 8.75 16.23 -8.23
N LYS A 274 7.96 15.99 -9.28
CA LYS A 274 8.31 16.41 -10.64
C LYS A 274 7.32 17.41 -11.24
N ALA A 275 7.84 18.17 -12.19
CA ALA A 275 7.08 18.82 -13.24
C ALA A 275 7.29 17.97 -14.51
N CYS A 276 6.26 17.25 -14.91
CA CYS A 276 6.31 16.28 -16.00
C CYS A 276 5.70 16.86 -17.28
N ARG A 277 6.05 16.28 -18.41
CA ARG A 277 5.44 16.58 -19.71
C ARG A 277 4.40 15.53 -20.10
N THR A 278 3.41 15.94 -20.87
CA THR A 278 2.46 15.02 -21.52
C THR A 278 3.15 14.26 -22.64
N GLU A 279 3.94 14.98 -23.45
CA GLU A 279 4.74 14.43 -24.54
C GLU A 279 6.20 14.25 -24.12
N VAL A 280 6.60 12.99 -23.98
CA VAL A 280 7.95 12.57 -23.63
C VAL A 280 8.45 11.65 -24.74
N ALA A 281 9.64 11.94 -25.27
CA ALA A 281 10.24 11.12 -26.32
C ALA A 281 10.59 9.73 -25.76
N ALA A 282 10.01 8.68 -26.36
CA ALA A 282 10.19 7.31 -25.90
C ALA A 282 11.22 6.54 -26.74
N LEU A 283 11.03 6.54 -28.07
CA LEU A 283 11.93 5.95 -29.07
C LEU A 283 12.05 6.91 -30.27
N ALA A 284 12.92 6.59 -31.23
CA ALA A 284 13.10 7.41 -32.42
C ALA A 284 11.77 7.63 -33.17
N GLY A 285 11.28 8.87 -33.15
CA GLY A 285 10.02 9.27 -33.79
C GLY A 285 8.76 8.98 -32.97
N GLU A 286 8.89 8.44 -31.75
CA GLU A 286 7.77 8.05 -30.90
C GLU A 286 7.74 8.87 -29.61
N SER A 287 6.57 9.39 -29.27
CA SER A 287 6.32 10.11 -28.02
C SER A 287 5.06 9.64 -27.33
N THR A 288 5.02 9.84 -26.01
CA THR A 288 3.77 9.75 -25.24
C THR A 288 2.80 10.85 -25.66
N ARG A 289 1.50 10.65 -25.44
CA ARG A 289 0.46 11.66 -25.74
C ARG A 289 -0.88 11.31 -25.09
N LEU A 290 -1.76 12.29 -24.98
CA LEU A 290 -3.18 12.06 -24.71
C LEU A 290 -3.84 11.39 -25.92
N LEU A 291 -4.86 10.57 -25.64
CA LEU A 291 -5.67 9.92 -26.66
C LEU A 291 -6.94 10.71 -27.00
N GLN A 292 -7.20 11.82 -26.30
CA GLN A 292 -8.30 12.76 -26.58
C GLN A 292 -9.67 12.07 -26.54
N ARG A 293 -9.88 11.18 -25.56
CA ARG A 293 -11.12 10.39 -25.44
C ARG A 293 -12.31 11.21 -24.96
N GLU A 294 -12.09 12.25 -24.14
CA GLU A 294 -13.16 13.09 -23.60
C GLU A 294 -13.13 14.51 -24.15
N THR A 295 -11.94 15.06 -24.42
CA THR A 295 -11.78 16.42 -24.95
C THR A 295 -10.73 16.48 -26.07
N ASP A 296 -10.65 17.63 -26.74
CA ASP A 296 -9.63 17.89 -27.77
C ASP A 296 -8.23 18.24 -27.18
N ALA A 297 -8.05 18.14 -25.86
CA ALA A 297 -6.81 18.53 -25.19
C ALA A 297 -5.61 17.69 -25.64
N LYS A 298 -4.54 18.36 -26.06
CA LYS A 298 -3.27 17.70 -26.46
C LYS A 298 -2.25 17.63 -25.33
N ILE A 299 -2.39 18.50 -24.34
CA ILE A 299 -1.55 18.60 -23.15
C ILE A 299 -2.43 18.59 -21.91
N SER A 300 -1.89 18.05 -20.83
CA SER A 300 -2.50 18.19 -19.50
C SER A 300 -2.49 19.67 -19.07
N PRO A 301 -3.57 20.21 -18.50
CA PRO A 301 -3.55 21.57 -17.97
C PRO A 301 -2.68 21.70 -16.70
N TRP A 302 -2.22 20.57 -16.13
CA TRP A 302 -1.26 20.53 -15.03
C TRP A 302 0.18 20.36 -15.51
N GLU A 303 0.43 20.24 -16.82
CA GLU A 303 1.77 20.08 -17.36
C GLU A 303 2.73 21.17 -16.88
N GLY A 304 3.93 20.76 -16.48
CA GLY A 304 4.98 21.68 -16.02
C GLY A 304 4.82 22.20 -14.59
N GLN A 305 3.74 21.85 -13.89
CA GLN A 305 3.57 22.22 -12.48
C GLN A 305 4.34 21.24 -11.57
N LEU A 306 4.96 21.75 -10.51
CA LEU A 306 5.57 20.90 -9.48
C LEU A 306 4.46 20.16 -8.71
N GLY A 307 4.64 18.87 -8.48
CA GLY A 307 3.62 18.02 -7.84
C GLY A 307 3.13 16.88 -8.73
N MET A 308 3.50 16.85 -10.01
CA MET A 308 3.14 15.76 -10.91
C MET A 308 3.81 14.44 -10.50
N CYS A 309 3.14 13.33 -10.80
CA CYS A 309 3.62 12.00 -10.45
C CYS A 309 4.94 11.67 -11.17
N VAL A 310 5.94 11.23 -10.42
CA VAL A 310 7.28 10.91 -10.94
C VAL A 310 7.25 9.86 -12.06
N GLU A 311 6.31 8.91 -12.00
CA GLU A 311 6.14 7.81 -12.95
C GLU A 311 5.67 8.25 -14.36
N PHE A 312 5.28 9.52 -14.55
CA PHE A 312 5.04 10.07 -15.87
C PHE A 312 6.32 10.49 -16.60
N GLU A 313 7.43 10.64 -15.89
CA GLU A 313 8.70 11.01 -16.52
C GLU A 313 9.87 10.44 -15.71
N THR A 314 10.03 9.12 -15.73
CA THR A 314 11.12 8.40 -15.05
C THR A 314 11.77 7.39 -15.98
N ASN A 315 12.65 6.54 -15.44
CA ASN A 315 13.21 5.40 -16.15
C ASN A 315 12.90 4.10 -15.41
N ASP A 316 12.89 3.01 -16.15
CA ASP A 316 13.01 1.66 -15.64
C ASP A 316 14.17 0.92 -16.30
N TRP A 317 14.27 -0.38 -16.04
CA TRP A 317 15.35 -1.22 -16.55
C TRP A 317 15.46 -1.21 -18.09
N TYR A 318 14.36 -0.93 -18.78
CA TYR A 318 14.26 -0.98 -20.24
C TYR A 318 14.19 0.40 -20.88
N GLY A 319 14.56 1.45 -20.14
CA GLY A 319 14.63 2.82 -20.64
C GLY A 319 13.54 3.69 -20.02
N ILE A 320 12.91 4.51 -20.85
CA ILE A 320 11.95 5.49 -20.34
C ILE A 320 10.70 4.83 -19.76
N ARG A 321 10.20 5.42 -18.69
CA ARG A 321 8.90 5.10 -18.12
C ARG A 321 8.06 6.35 -18.01
N SER A 322 6.89 6.27 -18.63
CA SER A 322 5.83 7.25 -18.58
C SER A 322 4.50 6.49 -18.71
N CYS A 323 3.90 6.12 -17.58
CA CYS A 323 2.81 5.15 -17.57
C CYS A 323 1.72 5.54 -16.58
N LEU A 324 0.48 5.49 -17.03
CA LEU A 324 -0.70 5.84 -16.24
C LEU A 324 -0.88 4.85 -15.09
N THR A 325 -0.76 3.55 -15.39
CA THR A 325 -0.89 2.49 -14.37
C THR A 325 0.17 2.64 -13.29
N TYR A 326 1.44 2.85 -13.65
CA TYR A 326 2.52 3.00 -12.67
C TYR A 326 2.36 4.27 -11.81
N ALA A 327 1.92 5.37 -12.41
CA ALA A 327 1.56 6.57 -11.67
C ALA A 327 0.41 6.31 -10.68
N PHE A 328 -0.65 5.62 -11.11
CA PHE A 328 -1.77 5.25 -10.24
C PHE A 328 -1.36 4.30 -9.12
N GLU A 329 -0.49 3.32 -9.38
CA GLU A 329 0.00 2.40 -8.34
C GLU A 329 0.76 3.14 -7.22
N GLY A 330 1.50 4.21 -7.53
CA GLY A 330 2.09 5.08 -6.51
C GLY A 330 1.04 5.93 -5.78
N VAL A 331 0.13 6.56 -6.52
CA VAL A 331 -0.92 7.42 -5.96
C VAL A 331 -1.88 6.65 -5.04
N MET A 332 -2.30 5.43 -5.42
CA MET A 332 -3.26 4.67 -4.63
C MET A 332 -2.77 4.32 -3.22
N ILE A 333 -1.46 4.11 -3.08
CA ILE A 333 -0.80 3.90 -1.80
C ILE A 333 -0.90 5.19 -0.96
N GLN A 334 -0.45 6.30 -1.54
CA GLN A 334 -0.37 7.59 -0.86
C GLN A 334 -1.73 8.14 -0.41
N LEU A 335 -2.78 7.98 -1.23
CA LEU A 335 -4.10 8.52 -0.93
C LEU A 335 -4.77 7.83 0.27
N GLY A 336 -4.67 6.49 0.38
CA GLY A 336 -5.22 5.77 1.52
C GLY A 336 -4.59 6.21 2.84
N THR A 337 -3.26 6.42 2.84
CA THR A 337 -2.52 6.90 4.01
C THR A 337 -2.85 8.34 4.34
N ALA A 338 -2.86 9.24 3.35
CA ALA A 338 -3.22 10.64 3.54
C ALA A 338 -4.62 10.79 4.17
N ALA A 339 -5.61 10.08 3.61
CA ALA A 339 -6.97 10.06 4.12
C ALA A 339 -7.04 9.55 5.56
N SER A 340 -6.34 8.45 5.87
CA SER A 340 -6.30 7.89 7.22
C SER A 340 -5.66 8.86 8.22
N MET A 341 -4.55 9.50 7.84
CA MET A 341 -3.91 10.51 8.68
C MET A 341 -4.79 11.75 8.90
N ARG A 342 -5.49 12.22 7.87
CA ARG A 342 -6.45 13.34 7.95
C ARG A 342 -7.56 13.04 8.95
N VAL A 343 -8.17 11.86 8.84
CA VAL A 343 -9.28 11.43 9.70
C VAL A 343 -8.84 11.20 11.15
N LEU A 344 -7.62 10.71 11.36
CA LEU A 344 -7.04 10.52 12.69
C LEU A 344 -6.48 11.82 13.30
N GLY A 345 -6.58 12.97 12.61
CA GLY A 345 -6.07 14.26 13.09
C GLY A 345 -4.54 14.36 13.09
N LEU A 346 -3.87 13.53 12.29
CA LEU A 346 -2.40 13.48 12.16
C LEU A 346 -1.88 14.29 10.97
N TRP A 347 -2.77 14.77 10.08
CA TRP A 347 -2.40 15.69 9.01
C TRP A 347 -2.18 17.10 9.57
N PRO A 348 -0.98 17.69 9.47
CA PRO A 348 -0.68 18.95 10.12
C PRO A 348 -1.35 20.13 9.42
N ASP A 349 -2.00 21.00 10.20
CA ASP A 349 -2.53 22.28 9.73
C ASP A 349 -1.45 23.38 9.78
N ASN A 350 -0.38 23.19 9.01
CA ASN A 350 0.73 24.13 8.92
C ASN A 350 1.19 24.29 7.46
N ALA A 351 2.24 25.09 7.25
CA ALA A 351 2.75 25.37 5.90
C ALA A 351 3.26 24.11 5.19
N GLU A 352 3.86 23.15 5.91
CA GLU A 352 4.35 21.90 5.32
C GLU A 352 3.21 20.99 4.87
N GLY A 353 2.17 20.86 5.70
CA GLY A 353 0.97 20.10 5.36
C GLY A 353 0.28 20.65 4.12
N ARG A 354 0.11 21.97 4.05
CA ARG A 354 -0.48 22.65 2.88
C ARG A 354 0.39 22.54 1.63
N TYR A 355 1.71 22.61 1.76
CA TYR A 355 2.64 22.45 0.64
C TYR A 355 2.53 21.05 0.03
N LEU A 356 2.52 20.01 0.87
CA LEU A 356 2.36 18.63 0.40
C LEU A 356 0.97 18.41 -0.22
N GLU A 357 -0.08 18.91 0.43
CA GLU A 357 -1.45 18.84 -0.09
C GLU A 357 -1.57 19.44 -1.49
N GLN A 358 -0.97 20.61 -1.73
CA GLN A 358 -0.96 21.24 -3.06
C GLN A 358 -0.22 20.39 -4.10
N GLY A 359 0.94 19.83 -3.76
CA GLY A 359 1.69 18.95 -4.67
C GLY A 359 0.91 17.69 -5.02
N MET A 360 0.32 17.02 -4.02
CA MET A 360 -0.56 15.86 -4.22
C MET A 360 -1.76 16.23 -5.09
N ALA A 361 -2.38 17.38 -4.86
CA ALA A 361 -3.54 17.84 -5.61
C ALA A 361 -3.23 18.01 -7.11
N VAL A 362 -2.06 18.58 -7.46
CA VAL A 362 -1.58 18.66 -8.84
C VAL A 362 -1.41 17.27 -9.44
N GLY A 363 -0.67 16.38 -8.77
CA GLY A 363 -0.38 15.05 -9.30
C GLY A 363 -1.59 14.14 -9.46
N VAL A 364 -2.53 14.18 -8.51
CA VAL A 364 -3.79 13.42 -8.57
C VAL A 364 -4.70 13.97 -9.67
N SER A 365 -4.79 15.30 -9.81
CA SER A 365 -5.62 15.92 -10.87
C SER A 365 -5.07 15.61 -12.26
N ASP A 366 -3.75 15.71 -12.46
CA ASP A 366 -3.09 15.32 -13.70
C ASP A 366 -3.34 13.84 -14.04
N LEU A 367 -3.23 12.96 -13.05
CA LEU A 367 -3.46 11.53 -13.21
C LEU A 367 -4.91 11.23 -13.62
N MET A 368 -5.89 11.80 -12.91
CA MET A 368 -7.32 11.62 -13.20
C MET A 368 -7.66 12.13 -14.61
N PHE A 369 -7.11 13.28 -15.00
CA PHE A 369 -7.31 13.86 -16.31
C PHE A 369 -6.72 12.97 -17.42
N LYS A 370 -5.46 12.54 -17.30
CA LYS A 370 -4.84 11.60 -18.26
C LYS A 370 -5.60 10.27 -18.33
N GLY A 371 -6.17 9.82 -17.22
CA GLY A 371 -7.03 8.64 -17.19
C GLY A 371 -8.30 8.80 -18.03
N ARG A 372 -8.98 9.94 -17.89
CA ARG A 372 -10.19 10.28 -18.66
C ARG A 372 -9.89 10.45 -20.15
N GLU A 373 -8.86 11.21 -20.48
CA GLU A 373 -8.45 11.43 -21.87
C GLU A 373 -7.88 10.17 -22.54
N GLY A 374 -7.51 9.17 -21.75
CA GLY A 374 -6.67 8.07 -22.18
C GLY A 374 -5.23 8.53 -22.44
N TYR A 375 -4.29 7.64 -22.14
CA TYR A 375 -2.87 7.94 -22.22
C TYR A 375 -2.13 6.88 -23.03
N ARG A 376 -1.42 7.35 -24.06
CA ARG A 376 -0.36 6.58 -24.71
C ARG A 376 0.92 6.81 -23.94
N GLY A 377 1.38 5.78 -23.24
CA GLY A 377 2.57 5.77 -22.41
C GLY A 377 3.64 4.80 -22.90
N TRP A 378 4.68 4.64 -22.09
CA TRP A 378 5.78 3.71 -22.29
C TRP A 378 6.22 3.08 -20.96
N ALA A 379 6.40 1.77 -20.93
CA ALA A 379 6.99 1.05 -19.79
C ALA A 379 7.60 -0.28 -20.26
N HIS A 380 8.65 -0.75 -19.60
CA HIS A 380 9.36 -2.00 -19.94
C HIS A 380 9.76 -2.08 -21.42
N GLY A 381 10.17 -0.95 -22.00
CA GLY A 381 10.57 -0.83 -23.40
C GLY A 381 9.43 -0.99 -24.40
N LYS A 382 8.17 -0.95 -23.97
CA LYS A 382 6.98 -1.13 -24.81
C LYS A 382 5.98 0.01 -24.64
N GLU A 383 5.21 0.23 -25.69
CA GLU A 383 4.04 1.09 -25.65
C GLU A 383 2.99 0.56 -24.67
N THR A 384 2.35 1.47 -23.94
CA THR A 384 1.16 1.21 -23.14
C THR A 384 0.01 2.11 -23.59
N ILE A 385 -1.20 1.56 -23.72
CA ILE A 385 -2.41 2.32 -24.04
C ILE A 385 -3.39 2.11 -22.89
N GLU A 386 -3.59 3.14 -22.10
CA GLU A 386 -4.28 3.05 -20.80
C GLU A 386 -5.31 4.17 -20.65
N GLY A 387 -6.24 4.02 -19.72
CA GLY A 387 -7.23 5.02 -19.36
C GLY A 387 -7.86 4.71 -18.00
N PHE A 388 -8.99 5.33 -17.73
CA PHE A 388 -9.65 5.25 -16.43
C PHE A 388 -10.06 3.81 -16.05
N GLU A 389 -10.50 3.01 -17.03
CA GLU A 389 -10.90 1.61 -16.84
C GLU A 389 -9.82 0.77 -16.12
N GLN A 390 -8.56 0.88 -16.55
CA GLN A 390 -7.43 0.15 -15.94
C GLN A 390 -7.18 0.57 -14.47
N MET A 391 -7.49 1.81 -14.12
CA MET A 391 -7.39 2.29 -12.73
C MET A 391 -8.60 1.80 -11.90
N THR A 392 -9.80 1.77 -12.47
CA THR A 392 -11.00 1.23 -11.84
C THR A 392 -10.85 -0.26 -11.50
N GLU A 393 -10.26 -1.06 -12.39
CA GLU A 393 -9.91 -2.48 -12.12
C GLU A 393 -9.02 -2.65 -10.87
N ARG A 394 -8.28 -1.60 -10.49
CA ARG A 394 -7.40 -1.53 -9.32
C ARG A 394 -8.00 -0.79 -8.14
N GLY A 395 -9.24 -0.31 -8.24
CA GLY A 395 -10.00 0.28 -7.14
C GLY A 395 -10.08 1.81 -7.13
N ALA A 396 -9.81 2.48 -8.25
CA ALA A 396 -9.89 3.95 -8.36
C ALA A 396 -11.19 4.54 -7.82
N ASP A 397 -12.32 3.84 -8.02
CA ASP A 397 -13.65 4.25 -7.56
C ASP A 397 -13.76 4.34 -6.02
N TYR A 398 -12.86 3.69 -5.27
CA TYR A 398 -12.78 3.80 -3.82
C TYR A 398 -11.62 4.68 -3.37
N ILE A 399 -10.53 4.72 -4.13
CA ILE A 399 -9.32 5.48 -3.79
C ILE A 399 -9.52 6.98 -4.02
N PHE A 400 -10.03 7.39 -5.19
CA PHE A 400 -10.16 8.81 -5.49
C PHE A 400 -11.14 9.54 -4.55
N PRO A 401 -12.28 8.94 -4.12
CA PRO A 401 -13.10 9.54 -3.07
C PRO A 401 -12.37 9.80 -1.76
N MET A 402 -11.40 8.96 -1.36
CA MET A 402 -10.59 9.22 -0.15
C MET A 402 -9.79 10.52 -0.27
N TRP A 403 -9.51 10.98 -1.49
CA TRP A 403 -8.89 12.27 -1.75
C TRP A 403 -9.92 13.37 -1.91
N SER A 404 -10.82 13.24 -2.89
CA SER A 404 -11.73 14.31 -3.30
C SER A 404 -12.71 14.75 -2.21
N GLU A 405 -13.04 13.86 -1.27
CA GLU A 405 -13.97 14.15 -0.18
C GLU A 405 -13.25 14.70 1.08
N LEU A 406 -11.94 14.51 1.22
CA LEU A 406 -11.20 14.86 2.44
C LEU A 406 -10.20 16.02 2.27
N PHE A 407 -9.86 16.33 1.03
CA PHE A 407 -8.90 17.35 0.65
C PHE A 407 -9.54 18.33 -0.32
N SER A 408 -9.11 19.58 -0.27
CA SER A 408 -9.63 20.61 -1.16
C SER A 408 -9.12 20.38 -2.59
N PRO A 409 -9.94 20.65 -3.63
CA PRO A 409 -9.46 20.65 -5.00
C PRO A 409 -8.39 21.74 -5.23
N VAL A 410 -7.56 21.57 -6.26
CA VAL A 410 -6.68 22.64 -6.75
C VAL A 410 -7.56 23.77 -7.29
N GLU A 411 -7.32 25.01 -6.83
CA GLU A 411 -7.92 26.23 -7.41
C GLU A 411 -7.35 26.57 -8.79
#